data_AF-A0A954MFQ6-F1
#
_entry.id   AF-A0A954MFQ6-F1
#
_cell.length_a   1.000
_cell.length_b   1.000
_cell.length_c   1.000
_cell.angle_alpha   90.00
_cell.angle_beta   90.00
_cell.angle_gamma   90.00
#
_symmetry.space_group_name_H-M   'P 1'
#
loop_
_entity.id
_entity.type
_entity.pdbx_description
1 polymer ?
#
loop_
_entity_poly.entity_id
_entity_poly.type
_entity_poly.pdbx_seq_one_letter_code
_entity_poly.pdbx_strand_id
1 'polypeptide(L)'
;MTNLSLPTSVSNVSGAGFYTFHAETAASRNRGLKLSALFAALLWASSLQAVEPQQATIEQTMKQAAEFYHRKVATHGGYVYHYSLDLSQRWGEGEATKDQIWVQPPGTPTVGLAYLAAFDATKDRFYLDAATDCAKALVYGQVRSGGWTNCIDFNPRGERTSTYRNGRGRGRNTSSLDDGQTASALLLLIRTDAALRFRDSEIHEAVLFGLDALLAVQYPNGAFPQVWDDDQNPTPPIRKAEYPQYDWRTEGRIKNYWDMYTLNDNVPGYVLNALEAAAQVYEDDRFMDSIRRLGDFLILAQMPDPQPGWAQQYNYDMNPIWARKFEPPAVSGDETQEAIETLLKIHLLTGDLKYLAPVPRALKYLERSELPDGRLARYYELQTNRPLYMERSGDRYSLTYDDTNLPDHYGWKTEARITELQDKYEGLLEQAKIRASPPQVDDAASTVPSAEVERLLRDLDDQNRWVSEFTGERLVGQLKLPVGTKYLSSDVFSRNLTTLSRYLQQKQASERTR
;
A
#
# COMPACT_ATOMS: atom_id res chain seq x y z
N MET A 1 10.61 55.98 -1.45
CA MET A 1 11.74 56.66 -2.11
C MET A 1 12.76 55.57 -2.43
N THR A 2 12.79 55.06 -3.67
CA THR A 2 13.75 55.42 -4.76
C THR A 2 15.16 54.87 -4.52
N ASN A 3 15.88 54.17 -5.42
CA ASN A 3 15.69 53.79 -6.84
C ASN A 3 16.60 52.55 -7.17
N LEU A 4 16.26 51.60 -8.09
CA LEU A 4 16.63 51.51 -9.54
C LEU A 4 18.16 51.62 -9.85
N SER A 5 18.88 50.80 -10.66
CA SER A 5 18.60 49.72 -11.67
C SER A 5 19.84 48.77 -11.85
N LEU A 6 19.75 47.47 -12.26
CA LEU A 6 19.96 46.79 -13.59
C LEU A 6 21.31 47.05 -14.37
N PRO A 7 21.73 46.26 -15.40
CA PRO A 7 21.95 44.78 -15.52
C PRO A 7 23.22 44.40 -16.39
N THR A 8 23.28 43.17 -16.97
CA THR A 8 24.07 42.72 -18.19
C THR A 8 25.63 42.63 -18.14
N SER A 9 26.39 41.85 -18.97
CA SER A 9 26.14 40.65 -19.83
C SER A 9 27.42 40.03 -20.49
N VAL A 10 27.45 38.70 -20.67
CA VAL A 10 27.86 37.93 -21.89
C VAL A 10 29.31 37.98 -22.49
N SER A 11 29.97 36.80 -22.47
CA SER A 11 30.97 36.15 -23.40
C SER A 11 32.16 36.88 -24.07
N ASN A 12 33.35 36.27 -23.98
CA ASN A 12 34.17 35.67 -25.09
C ASN A 12 35.58 35.28 -24.55
N VAL A 13 36.43 34.35 -25.04
CA VAL A 13 36.52 33.30 -26.11
C VAL A 13 37.89 33.43 -26.81
N SER A 14 38.61 32.30 -26.99
CA SER A 14 39.85 32.11 -27.78
C SER A 14 41.15 32.78 -27.26
N GLY A 15 42.36 32.26 -27.57
CA GLY A 15 42.71 30.99 -28.23
C GLY A 15 44.18 30.89 -28.71
N ALA A 16 44.54 29.74 -29.30
CA ALA A 16 45.82 29.40 -29.95
C ALA A 16 47.10 29.32 -29.05
N GLY A 17 48.15 28.56 -29.41
CA GLY A 17 48.27 27.67 -30.57
C GLY A 17 49.56 26.82 -30.63
N PHE A 18 49.45 25.66 -31.29
CA PHE A 18 50.42 24.60 -31.56
C PHE A 18 51.86 25.00 -31.96
N TYR A 19 52.81 24.10 -31.68
CA TYR A 19 53.82 23.65 -32.65
C TYR A 19 54.10 22.14 -32.53
N THR A 20 54.40 21.48 -33.65
CA THR A 20 54.71 20.04 -33.79
C THR A 20 55.81 19.85 -34.83
N PHE A 21 56.71 18.86 -34.67
CA PHE A 21 57.37 18.16 -35.78
C PHE A 21 57.93 16.78 -35.37
N HIS A 22 58.33 15.96 -36.34
CA HIS A 22 58.52 14.50 -36.24
C HIS A 22 60.00 14.01 -36.18
N ALA A 23 60.19 12.80 -35.61
CA ALA A 23 61.08 11.67 -36.00
C ALA A 23 62.60 11.89 -36.26
N GLU A 24 63.54 10.96 -35.95
CA GLU A 24 63.57 9.79 -35.02
C GLU A 24 64.98 9.71 -34.33
N THR A 25 65.86 8.68 -34.27
CA THR A 25 65.92 7.30 -34.79
C THR A 25 66.74 6.33 -33.91
N ALA A 26 66.36 5.05 -33.88
CA ALA A 26 67.24 3.85 -33.72
C ALA A 26 68.02 3.53 -32.41
N ALA A 27 67.76 2.30 -31.91
CA ALA A 27 68.75 1.28 -31.50
C ALA A 27 69.46 1.26 -30.10
N SER A 28 68.76 0.64 -29.13
CA SER A 28 69.16 -0.65 -28.49
C SER A 28 69.76 -0.73 -27.06
N ARG A 29 69.50 -1.92 -26.46
CA ARG A 29 70.15 -2.63 -25.34
C ARG A 29 69.92 -2.22 -23.86
N ASN A 30 69.20 -3.13 -23.19
CA ASN A 30 69.40 -3.63 -21.82
C ASN A 30 69.25 -2.69 -20.61
N ARG A 31 68.16 -2.89 -19.86
CA ARG A 31 68.21 -3.25 -18.42
C ARG A 31 66.89 -3.92 -17.99
N GLY A 32 66.97 -5.17 -17.53
CA GLY A 32 65.86 -5.87 -16.88
C GLY A 32 65.81 -5.61 -15.35
N LEU A 33 64.92 -6.33 -14.66
CA LEU A 33 64.75 -6.33 -13.20
C LEU A 33 64.23 -5.03 -12.55
N LYS A 34 63.10 -4.49 -13.03
CA LYS A 34 62.17 -3.66 -12.22
C LYS A 34 60.67 -3.87 -12.53
N LEU A 35 60.25 -5.07 -12.98
CA LEU A 35 58.84 -5.37 -13.30
C LEU A 35 58.18 -6.51 -12.49
N SER A 36 58.85 -7.07 -11.48
CA SER A 36 58.33 -8.20 -10.70
C SER A 36 57.38 -7.81 -9.56
N ALA A 37 57.34 -6.53 -9.16
CA ALA A 37 56.61 -6.08 -7.96
C ALA A 37 55.16 -5.62 -8.24
N LEU A 38 54.87 -5.07 -9.41
CA LEU A 38 53.52 -4.57 -9.73
C LEU A 38 52.52 -5.69 -10.07
N PHE A 39 52.98 -6.79 -10.69
CA PHE A 39 52.09 -7.91 -11.05
C PHE A 39 51.59 -8.73 -9.85
N ALA A 40 52.31 -8.73 -8.73
CA ALA A 40 51.86 -9.40 -7.51
C ALA A 40 50.70 -8.66 -6.82
N ALA A 41 50.68 -7.32 -6.88
CA ALA A 41 49.61 -6.50 -6.28
C ALA A 41 48.30 -6.59 -7.08
N LEU A 42 48.37 -6.71 -8.41
CA LEU A 42 47.20 -6.83 -9.29
C LEU A 42 46.53 -8.21 -9.27
N LEU A 43 47.19 -9.25 -8.74
CA LEU A 43 46.62 -10.57 -8.51
C LEU A 43 46.07 -10.78 -7.08
N TRP A 44 46.17 -9.76 -6.23
CA TRP A 44 45.48 -9.70 -4.92
C TRP A 44 44.30 -8.73 -4.91
N ALA A 45 43.96 -8.14 -6.06
CA ALA A 45 42.60 -7.69 -6.37
C ALA A 45 41.68 -8.92 -6.57
N SER A 46 41.56 -9.74 -5.53
CA SER A 46 40.57 -10.82 -5.48
C SER A 46 39.21 -10.21 -5.71
N SER A 47 38.45 -10.75 -6.67
CA SER A 47 37.09 -10.30 -6.90
C SER A 47 36.28 -10.51 -5.64
N LEU A 48 35.97 -9.41 -4.94
CA LEU A 48 34.88 -9.35 -3.96
C LEU A 48 33.55 -9.46 -4.72
N GLN A 49 33.31 -10.64 -5.30
CA GLN A 49 31.95 -11.13 -5.45
C GLN A 49 31.39 -11.18 -4.02
N ALA A 50 30.36 -10.37 -3.76
CA ALA A 50 29.60 -10.51 -2.53
C ALA A 50 29.15 -11.98 -2.45
N VAL A 51 29.55 -12.67 -1.39
CA VAL A 51 29.21 -14.08 -1.21
C VAL A 51 27.70 -14.15 -1.01
N GLU A 52 26.98 -14.62 -2.03
CA GLU A 52 25.52 -14.70 -1.97
C GLU A 52 25.06 -15.35 -0.67
N PRO A 53 24.16 -14.72 0.10
CA PRO A 53 23.66 -15.30 1.33
C PRO A 53 23.15 -16.73 1.12
N GLN A 54 23.71 -17.66 1.89
CA GLN A 54 23.38 -19.08 1.78
C GLN A 54 21.91 -19.30 2.16
N GLN A 55 21.18 -20.07 1.34
CA GLN A 55 19.76 -20.35 1.55
C GLN A 55 19.45 -20.82 2.98
N ALA A 56 20.23 -21.75 3.52
CA ALA A 56 20.08 -22.23 4.89
C ALA A 56 20.20 -21.11 5.95
N THR A 57 21.05 -20.10 5.74
CA THR A 57 21.16 -18.94 6.63
C THR A 57 19.91 -18.07 6.56
N ILE A 58 19.39 -17.82 5.34
CA ILE A 58 18.16 -17.06 5.14
C ILE A 58 16.97 -17.78 5.79
N GLU A 59 16.81 -19.08 5.52
CA GLU A 59 15.74 -19.91 6.08
C GLU A 59 15.81 -19.97 7.60
N GLN A 60 17.01 -20.15 8.17
CA GLN A 60 17.22 -20.11 9.62
C GLN A 60 16.84 -18.75 10.21
N THR A 61 17.26 -17.65 9.60
CA THR A 61 16.94 -16.29 10.08
C THR A 61 15.44 -15.98 10.00
N MET A 62 14.80 -16.32 8.88
CA MET A 62 13.34 -16.23 8.72
C MET A 62 12.63 -17.04 9.82
N LYS A 63 13.10 -18.25 10.09
CA LYS A 63 12.54 -19.15 11.10
C LYS A 63 12.67 -18.57 12.50
N GLN A 64 13.84 -18.08 12.88
CA GLN A 64 14.10 -17.51 14.21
C GLN A 64 13.21 -16.29 14.49
N ALA A 65 13.11 -15.35 13.55
CA ALA A 65 12.25 -14.17 13.69
C ALA A 65 10.76 -14.55 13.73
N ALA A 66 10.33 -15.47 12.86
CA ALA A 66 8.95 -15.94 12.82
C ALA A 66 8.56 -16.73 14.08
N GLU A 67 9.46 -17.54 14.63
CA GLU A 67 9.25 -18.23 15.91
C GLU A 67 9.15 -17.26 17.10
N PHE A 68 9.92 -16.15 17.11
CA PHE A 68 9.72 -15.10 18.10
C PHE A 68 8.33 -14.46 17.96
N TYR A 69 7.98 -13.99 16.77
CA TYR A 69 6.70 -13.31 16.54
C TYR A 69 5.50 -14.20 16.88
N HIS A 70 5.51 -15.46 16.42
CA HIS A 70 4.40 -16.39 16.67
C HIS A 70 4.33 -16.88 18.12
N ARG A 71 5.47 -17.17 18.79
CA ARG A 71 5.46 -17.72 20.17
C ARG A 71 5.49 -16.68 21.28
N LYS A 72 5.69 -15.39 20.98
CA LYS A 72 5.81 -14.31 21.97
C LYS A 72 4.90 -13.11 21.72
N VAL A 73 4.79 -12.65 20.46
CA VAL A 73 4.10 -11.40 20.11
C VAL A 73 2.60 -11.61 19.84
N ALA A 74 2.27 -12.74 19.20
CA ALA A 74 0.91 -13.15 18.89
C ALA A 74 0.04 -13.27 20.15
N THR A 75 -1.25 -12.95 20.01
CA THR A 75 -2.28 -13.31 21.00
C THR A 75 -3.54 -13.77 20.28
N HIS A 76 -4.15 -14.88 20.72
CA HIS A 76 -5.28 -15.52 20.04
C HIS A 76 -5.07 -15.75 18.52
N GLY A 77 -3.80 -15.95 18.10
CA GLY A 77 -3.38 -16.08 16.70
C GLY A 77 -3.12 -14.77 15.95
N GLY A 78 -3.46 -13.61 16.52
CA GLY A 78 -3.39 -12.30 15.86
C GLY A 78 -2.47 -11.26 16.50
N TYR A 79 -2.42 -10.08 15.85
CA TYR A 79 -1.39 -9.06 16.04
C TYR A 79 -1.99 -7.64 16.04
N VAL A 80 -1.25 -6.68 16.62
CA VAL A 80 -1.47 -5.23 16.50
C VAL A 80 -0.29 -4.56 15.80
N TYR A 81 -0.30 -3.24 15.62
CA TYR A 81 0.72 -2.52 14.84
C TYR A 81 2.09 -2.53 15.51
N HIS A 82 2.16 -2.14 16.78
CA HIS A 82 3.42 -1.86 17.49
C HIS A 82 3.44 -2.48 18.89
N TYR A 83 4.65 -2.77 19.40
CA TYR A 83 4.86 -3.37 20.73
C TYR A 83 6.10 -2.79 21.42
N SER A 84 6.07 -2.72 22.75
CA SER A 84 7.28 -2.51 23.55
C SER A 84 8.21 -3.73 23.48
N LEU A 85 9.52 -3.56 23.68
CA LEU A 85 10.49 -4.67 23.56
C LEU A 85 10.34 -5.76 24.63
N ASP A 86 9.65 -5.48 25.73
CA ASP A 86 9.28 -6.44 26.79
C ASP A 86 7.87 -7.04 26.58
N LEU A 87 7.15 -6.60 25.54
CA LEU A 87 5.77 -6.97 25.20
C LEU A 87 4.73 -6.64 26.29
N SER A 88 5.05 -5.78 27.26
CA SER A 88 4.11 -5.33 28.30
C SER A 88 3.08 -4.33 27.77
N GLN A 89 3.42 -3.57 26.73
CA GLN A 89 2.51 -2.67 26.02
C GLN A 89 2.43 -3.02 24.53
N ARG A 90 1.25 -2.81 23.94
CA ARG A 90 0.93 -3.10 22.54
C ARG A 90 -0.11 -2.11 22.03
N TRP A 91 0.02 -1.67 20.78
CA TRP A 91 -0.79 -0.60 20.21
C TRP A 91 -1.33 -0.95 18.83
N GLY A 92 -2.63 -0.70 18.66
CA GLY A 92 -3.27 -0.54 17.35
C GLY A 92 -3.64 0.94 17.19
N GLU A 93 -4.91 1.22 16.94
CA GLU A 93 -5.50 2.54 17.20
C GLU A 93 -5.68 2.74 18.71
N GLY A 94 -4.65 3.34 19.31
CA GLY A 94 -4.48 3.46 20.76
C GLY A 94 -3.91 2.20 21.41
N GLU A 95 -3.76 2.25 22.74
CA GLU A 95 -3.32 1.10 23.54
C GLU A 95 -4.35 -0.04 23.49
N ALA A 96 -3.84 -1.26 23.36
CA ALA A 96 -4.61 -2.47 23.13
C ALA A 96 -4.35 -3.50 24.25
N THR A 97 -5.40 -4.20 24.68
CA THR A 97 -5.24 -5.26 25.68
C THR A 97 -4.63 -6.53 25.06
N LYS A 98 -4.15 -7.44 25.91
CA LYS A 98 -3.73 -8.79 25.48
C LYS A 98 -4.83 -9.63 24.80
N ASP A 99 -6.10 -9.22 24.91
CA ASP A 99 -7.24 -9.91 24.32
C ASP A 99 -7.75 -9.19 23.06
N GLN A 100 -6.97 -8.23 22.52
CA GLN A 100 -7.30 -7.46 21.32
C GLN A 100 -6.24 -7.59 20.22
N ILE A 101 -6.71 -7.73 18.98
CA ILE A 101 -5.92 -7.75 17.74
C ILE A 101 -6.51 -6.79 16.72
N TRP A 102 -5.72 -6.37 15.73
CA TRP A 102 -6.16 -5.48 14.66
C TRP A 102 -6.32 -6.20 13.33
N VAL A 103 -7.29 -5.71 12.55
CA VAL A 103 -7.64 -6.16 11.19
C VAL A 103 -7.13 -5.19 10.14
N GLN A 104 -7.17 -3.88 10.41
CA GLN A 104 -6.46 -2.86 9.61
C GLN A 104 -4.98 -3.26 9.43
N PRO A 105 -4.37 -3.07 8.24
CA PRO A 105 -2.92 -3.14 8.07
C PRO A 105 -2.19 -2.10 8.95
N PRO A 106 -0.96 -2.37 9.44
CA PRO A 106 -0.17 -3.59 9.27
C PRO A 106 -0.45 -4.66 10.35
N GLY A 107 -1.72 -4.84 10.74
CA GLY A 107 -2.14 -5.81 11.76
C GLY A 107 -2.17 -7.27 11.29
N THR A 108 -3.14 -8.04 11.82
CA THR A 108 -3.20 -9.51 11.68
C THR A 108 -3.16 -10.01 10.22
N PRO A 109 -3.90 -9.41 9.25
CA PRO A 109 -3.82 -9.86 7.86
C PRO A 109 -2.41 -9.72 7.26
N THR A 110 -1.73 -8.62 7.52
CA THR A 110 -0.39 -8.32 7.00
C THR A 110 0.64 -9.33 7.51
N VAL A 111 0.59 -9.66 8.81
CA VAL A 111 1.47 -10.66 9.41
C VAL A 111 1.18 -12.07 8.89
N GLY A 112 -0.09 -12.45 8.75
CA GLY A 112 -0.48 -13.73 8.16
C GLY A 112 -0.08 -13.87 6.69
N LEU A 113 -0.18 -12.81 5.89
CA LEU A 113 0.25 -12.81 4.49
C LEU A 113 1.78 -12.96 4.35
N ALA A 114 2.55 -12.37 5.26
CA ALA A 114 4.00 -12.58 5.32
C ALA A 114 4.38 -14.01 5.73
N TYR A 115 3.60 -14.65 6.61
CA TYR A 115 3.74 -16.09 6.87
C TYR A 115 3.39 -16.94 5.65
N LEU A 116 2.33 -16.63 4.89
CA LEU A 116 2.05 -17.34 3.64
C LEU A 116 3.17 -17.19 2.61
N ALA A 117 3.76 -16.00 2.45
CA ALA A 117 4.93 -15.80 1.60
C ALA A 117 6.14 -16.66 2.03
N ALA A 118 6.39 -16.75 3.34
CA ALA A 118 7.45 -17.60 3.89
C ALA A 118 7.17 -19.10 3.73
N PHE A 119 5.91 -19.52 3.90
CA PHE A 119 5.47 -20.87 3.56
C PHE A 119 5.70 -21.14 2.08
N ASP A 120 5.37 -20.21 1.19
CA ASP A 120 5.48 -20.46 -0.25
C ASP A 120 6.93 -20.51 -0.75
N ALA A 121 7.84 -19.77 -0.11
CA ALA A 121 9.27 -19.81 -0.40
C ALA A 121 9.99 -21.06 0.13
N THR A 122 9.60 -21.56 1.30
CA THR A 122 10.35 -22.62 2.03
C THR A 122 9.65 -23.98 2.10
N LYS A 123 8.32 -23.99 1.96
CA LYS A 123 7.39 -25.08 2.29
C LYS A 123 7.50 -25.63 3.74
N ASP A 124 8.16 -24.91 4.65
CA ASP A 124 8.15 -25.25 6.09
C ASP A 124 6.74 -25.00 6.66
N ARG A 125 6.09 -26.09 7.08
CA ARG A 125 4.71 -26.10 7.55
C ARG A 125 4.46 -25.13 8.72
N PHE A 126 5.46 -24.84 9.54
CA PHE A 126 5.32 -23.87 10.65
C PHE A 126 4.74 -22.53 10.19
N TYR A 127 5.12 -22.04 9.01
CA TYR A 127 4.58 -20.80 8.47
C TYR A 127 3.11 -20.93 8.05
N LEU A 128 2.71 -22.08 7.50
CA LEU A 128 1.30 -22.37 7.18
C LEU A 128 0.45 -22.51 8.45
N ASP A 129 0.95 -23.20 9.48
CA ASP A 129 0.26 -23.33 10.75
C ASP A 129 0.11 -21.93 11.42
N ALA A 130 1.15 -21.08 11.39
CA ALA A 130 1.08 -19.71 11.90
C ALA A 130 0.12 -18.80 11.10
N ALA A 131 0.08 -18.92 9.77
CA ALA A 131 -0.91 -18.23 8.93
C ALA A 131 -2.35 -18.74 9.17
N THR A 132 -2.49 -20.02 9.51
CA THR A 132 -3.78 -20.63 9.88
C THR A 132 -4.29 -20.06 11.19
N ASP A 133 -3.43 -19.86 12.20
CA ASP A 133 -3.81 -19.17 13.44
C ASP A 133 -4.23 -17.72 13.20
N CYS A 134 -3.54 -16.97 12.31
CA CYS A 134 -3.97 -15.63 11.89
C CYS A 134 -5.37 -15.67 11.23
N ALA A 135 -5.64 -16.67 10.39
CA ALA A 135 -6.93 -16.87 9.75
C ALA A 135 -8.03 -17.21 10.78
N LYS A 136 -7.80 -18.15 11.69
CA LYS A 136 -8.74 -18.49 12.78
C LYS A 136 -9.06 -17.29 13.67
N ALA A 137 -8.08 -16.42 13.92
CA ALA A 137 -8.28 -15.17 14.65
C ALA A 137 -9.27 -14.24 13.95
N LEU A 138 -9.20 -14.14 12.61
CA LEU A 138 -10.19 -13.40 11.81
C LEU A 138 -11.56 -14.10 11.79
N VAL A 139 -11.63 -15.42 11.61
CA VAL A 139 -12.88 -16.20 11.65
C VAL A 139 -13.64 -15.97 12.97
N TYR A 140 -12.94 -15.86 14.10
CA TYR A 140 -13.55 -15.53 15.39
C TYR A 140 -14.26 -14.17 15.38
N GLY A 141 -13.67 -13.17 14.74
CA GLY A 141 -14.11 -11.77 14.80
C GLY A 141 -14.97 -11.29 13.63
N GLN A 142 -15.31 -12.16 12.67
CA GLN A 142 -16.19 -11.82 11.56
C GLN A 142 -17.58 -11.42 12.08
N VAL A 143 -18.10 -10.26 11.67
CA VAL A 143 -19.42 -9.78 12.11
C VAL A 143 -20.55 -10.37 11.27
N ARG A 144 -21.77 -10.33 11.77
CA ARG A 144 -22.93 -10.93 11.08
C ARG A 144 -23.25 -10.33 9.72
N SER A 145 -22.89 -9.06 9.45
CA SER A 145 -23.02 -8.44 8.11
C SER A 145 -21.90 -8.82 7.12
N GLY A 146 -21.01 -9.76 7.47
CA GLY A 146 -20.13 -10.49 6.54
C GLY A 146 -18.65 -10.13 6.58
N GLY A 147 -18.32 -8.89 6.90
CA GLY A 147 -16.95 -8.41 7.01
C GLY A 147 -16.42 -8.30 8.44
N TRP A 148 -15.59 -7.29 8.66
CA TRP A 148 -14.87 -7.03 9.90
C TRP A 148 -14.89 -5.55 10.30
N THR A 149 -14.66 -5.31 11.60
CA THR A 149 -14.29 -4.01 12.18
C THR A 149 -12.78 -3.88 12.33
N ASN A 150 -12.31 -2.66 12.64
CA ASN A 150 -10.89 -2.29 12.78
C ASN A 150 -10.07 -3.23 13.69
N CYS A 151 -10.70 -3.71 14.76
CA CYS A 151 -10.13 -4.64 15.72
C CYS A 151 -11.11 -5.76 16.08
N ILE A 152 -10.56 -6.80 16.69
CA ILE A 152 -11.27 -7.96 17.24
C ILE A 152 -10.88 -8.07 18.71
N ASP A 153 -11.88 -8.01 19.58
CA ASP A 153 -11.76 -8.20 21.04
C ASP A 153 -12.29 -9.59 21.41
N PHE A 154 -11.40 -10.43 21.94
CA PHE A 154 -11.69 -11.81 22.38
C PHE A 154 -12.31 -11.87 23.78
N ASN A 155 -12.30 -10.77 24.54
CA ASN A 155 -13.00 -10.68 25.81
C ASN A 155 -14.50 -10.42 25.54
N PRO A 156 -15.44 -11.33 25.86
CA PRO A 156 -16.86 -11.14 25.57
C PRO A 156 -17.52 -10.01 26.39
N ARG A 157 -16.78 -9.41 27.34
CA ARG A 157 -17.17 -8.21 28.08
C ARG A 157 -16.42 -6.95 27.63
N GLY A 158 -15.43 -7.06 26.75
CA GLY A 158 -14.61 -5.97 26.24
C GLY A 158 -15.42 -4.90 25.50
N GLU A 159 -14.94 -3.66 25.55
CA GLU A 159 -15.63 -2.48 24.99
C GLU A 159 -15.47 -2.36 23.47
N ARG A 160 -14.49 -3.06 22.89
CA ARG A 160 -14.26 -3.13 21.44
C ARG A 160 -14.83 -4.42 20.81
N THR A 161 -15.84 -5.01 21.44
CA THR A 161 -16.59 -6.14 20.85
C THR A 161 -17.58 -5.66 19.78
N SER A 162 -17.79 -6.52 18.77
CA SER A 162 -18.82 -6.38 17.74
C SER A 162 -19.73 -7.61 17.75
N THR A 163 -20.86 -7.59 17.04
CA THR A 163 -21.78 -8.74 16.96
C THR A 163 -21.23 -9.81 16.01
N TYR A 164 -20.30 -10.62 16.53
CA TYR A 164 -19.62 -11.69 15.79
C TYR A 164 -20.57 -12.84 15.41
N ARG A 165 -20.30 -13.50 14.27
CA ARG A 165 -21.07 -14.65 13.74
C ARG A 165 -21.15 -15.83 14.72
N ASN A 166 -20.09 -16.05 15.51
CA ASN A 166 -20.01 -17.11 16.52
C ASN A 166 -20.79 -16.83 17.82
N GLY A 167 -21.47 -15.69 17.95
CA GLY A 167 -22.25 -15.31 19.13
C GLY A 167 -21.45 -14.99 20.39
N ARG A 168 -20.11 -14.86 20.30
CA ARG A 168 -19.23 -14.54 21.45
C ARG A 168 -19.00 -13.04 21.64
N GLY A 169 -19.40 -12.21 20.68
CA GLY A 169 -19.32 -10.76 20.75
C GLY A 169 -20.70 -10.10 20.86
N ARG A 170 -20.70 -8.81 21.17
CA ARG A 170 -21.87 -7.95 21.35
C ARG A 170 -21.52 -6.55 20.84
N GLY A 171 -22.46 -5.79 20.31
CA GLY A 171 -22.22 -4.41 19.88
C GLY A 171 -22.77 -4.13 18.49
N ARG A 172 -22.06 -3.33 17.70
CA ARG A 172 -22.46 -3.03 16.31
C ARG A 172 -22.39 -4.29 15.44
N ASN A 173 -23.22 -4.32 14.40
CA ASN A 173 -23.12 -5.30 13.31
C ASN A 173 -22.76 -4.57 12.00
N THR A 174 -21.63 -3.85 12.03
CA THR A 174 -21.16 -3.02 10.92
C THR A 174 -19.84 -3.57 10.41
N SER A 175 -19.79 -3.91 9.13
CA SER A 175 -18.59 -4.29 8.39
C SER A 175 -18.00 -3.07 7.69
N SER A 176 -16.69 -3.06 7.48
CA SER A 176 -15.97 -1.88 6.99
C SER A 176 -14.96 -2.22 5.89
N LEU A 177 -14.83 -1.34 4.90
CA LEU A 177 -13.72 -1.32 3.93
C LEU A 177 -12.62 -0.31 4.31
N ASP A 178 -12.93 0.61 5.23
CA ASP A 178 -12.07 1.69 5.72
C ASP A 178 -10.70 1.17 6.18
N ASP A 179 -9.61 1.88 5.88
CA ASP A 179 -8.22 1.40 6.11
C ASP A 179 -8.00 -0.06 5.67
N GLY A 180 -8.63 -0.48 4.56
CA GLY A 180 -8.53 -1.83 4.00
C GLY A 180 -9.09 -2.97 4.87
N GLN A 181 -9.93 -2.70 5.88
CA GLN A 181 -10.38 -3.65 6.92
C GLN A 181 -10.86 -5.01 6.39
N THR A 182 -12.08 -5.11 5.86
CA THR A 182 -12.65 -6.38 5.39
C THR A 182 -11.88 -6.96 4.21
N ALA A 183 -11.40 -6.11 3.31
CA ALA A 183 -10.67 -6.53 2.13
C ALA A 183 -9.33 -7.23 2.48
N SER A 184 -8.59 -6.72 3.46
CA SER A 184 -7.35 -7.36 3.94
C SER A 184 -7.63 -8.67 4.67
N ALA A 185 -8.70 -8.71 5.48
CA ALA A 185 -9.14 -9.94 6.15
C ALA A 185 -9.49 -11.04 5.13
N LEU A 186 -10.28 -10.71 4.10
CA LEU A 186 -10.58 -11.60 2.98
C LEU A 186 -9.32 -12.05 2.25
N LEU A 187 -8.41 -11.13 1.89
CA LEU A 187 -7.17 -11.46 1.19
C LEU A 187 -6.30 -12.48 1.93
N LEU A 188 -6.19 -12.39 3.26
CA LEU A 188 -5.53 -13.44 4.05
C LEU A 188 -6.33 -14.74 4.04
N LEU A 189 -7.63 -14.69 4.33
CA LEU A 189 -8.45 -15.89 4.46
C LEU A 189 -8.51 -16.71 3.16
N ILE A 190 -8.69 -16.05 2.00
CA ILE A 190 -8.68 -16.65 0.66
C ILE A 190 -7.36 -17.40 0.41
N ARG A 191 -6.22 -16.75 0.68
CA ARG A 191 -4.89 -17.33 0.43
C ARG A 191 -4.57 -18.46 1.42
N THR A 192 -5.01 -18.37 2.68
CA THR A 192 -4.88 -19.47 3.65
C THR A 192 -5.74 -20.66 3.26
N ASP A 193 -6.99 -20.45 2.81
CA ASP A 193 -7.91 -21.51 2.37
C ASP A 193 -7.32 -22.32 1.19
N ALA A 194 -6.80 -21.61 0.18
CA ALA A 194 -6.05 -22.20 -0.92
C ALA A 194 -4.81 -22.99 -0.45
N ALA A 195 -4.00 -22.44 0.45
CA ALA A 195 -2.80 -23.10 0.98
C ALA A 195 -3.13 -24.36 1.80
N LEU A 196 -4.26 -24.35 2.53
CA LEU A 196 -4.82 -25.52 3.22
C LEU A 196 -5.52 -26.50 2.26
N ARG A 197 -5.74 -26.11 1.00
CA ARG A 197 -6.44 -26.83 -0.07
C ARG A 197 -7.91 -27.11 0.28
N PHE A 198 -8.61 -26.10 0.78
CA PHE A 198 -10.05 -26.13 1.08
C PHE A 198 -10.45 -27.19 2.13
N ARG A 199 -9.52 -27.50 3.07
CA ARG A 199 -9.70 -28.55 4.09
C ARG A 199 -10.13 -28.04 5.46
N ASP A 200 -10.07 -26.74 5.70
CA ASP A 200 -10.54 -26.13 6.93
C ASP A 200 -11.92 -25.51 6.68
N SER A 201 -12.97 -26.18 7.14
CA SER A 201 -14.35 -25.79 6.86
C SER A 201 -14.76 -24.48 7.53
N GLU A 202 -14.10 -24.04 8.61
CA GLU A 202 -14.41 -22.77 9.27
C GLU A 202 -13.79 -21.59 8.51
N ILE A 203 -12.57 -21.74 8.00
CA ILE A 203 -11.93 -20.74 7.15
C ILE A 203 -12.65 -20.64 5.81
N HIS A 204 -12.91 -21.77 5.15
CA HIS A 204 -13.61 -21.81 3.86
C HIS A 204 -15.00 -21.16 3.92
N GLU A 205 -15.81 -21.48 4.94
CA GLU A 205 -17.14 -20.90 5.12
C GLU A 205 -17.08 -19.39 5.41
N ALA A 206 -16.13 -18.94 6.25
CA ALA A 206 -15.93 -17.54 6.53
C ALA A 206 -15.51 -16.72 5.30
N VAL A 207 -14.67 -17.29 4.41
CA VAL A 207 -14.32 -16.66 3.12
C VAL A 207 -15.55 -16.48 2.26
N LEU A 208 -16.29 -17.56 1.99
CA LEU A 208 -17.45 -17.50 1.09
C LEU A 208 -18.52 -16.53 1.63
N PHE A 209 -18.82 -16.58 2.94
CA PHE A 209 -19.77 -15.66 3.57
C PHE A 209 -19.35 -14.18 3.45
N GLY A 210 -18.06 -13.88 3.61
CA GLY A 210 -17.54 -12.53 3.48
C GLY A 210 -17.43 -12.04 2.03
N LEU A 211 -17.17 -12.93 1.07
CA LEU A 211 -17.15 -12.65 -0.36
C LEU A 211 -18.55 -12.38 -0.91
N ASP A 212 -19.54 -13.21 -0.56
CA ASP A 212 -20.93 -12.98 -0.96
C ASP A 212 -21.48 -11.68 -0.36
N ALA A 213 -21.12 -11.34 0.89
CA ALA A 213 -21.47 -10.06 1.50
C ALA A 213 -20.80 -8.86 0.80
N LEU A 214 -19.51 -8.95 0.45
CA LEU A 214 -18.81 -7.91 -0.31
C LEU A 214 -19.46 -7.69 -1.69
N LEU A 215 -19.79 -8.75 -2.41
CA LEU A 215 -20.47 -8.67 -3.70
C LEU A 215 -21.88 -8.06 -3.59
N ALA A 216 -22.60 -8.36 -2.50
CA ALA A 216 -23.96 -7.87 -2.27
C ALA A 216 -24.04 -6.34 -2.05
N VAL A 217 -22.97 -5.71 -1.54
CA VAL A 217 -22.90 -4.25 -1.32
C VAL A 217 -22.21 -3.48 -2.44
N GLN A 218 -21.85 -4.12 -3.57
CA GLN A 218 -21.37 -3.40 -4.74
C GLN A 218 -22.54 -2.71 -5.46
N TYR A 219 -22.50 -1.38 -5.51
CA TYR A 219 -23.55 -0.53 -6.08
C TYR A 219 -23.74 -0.70 -7.60
N PRO A 220 -24.90 -0.32 -8.17
CA PRO A 220 -25.18 -0.49 -9.61
C PRO A 220 -24.15 0.16 -10.54
N ASN A 221 -23.54 1.28 -10.14
CA ASN A 221 -22.46 1.95 -10.87
C ASN A 221 -21.09 1.25 -10.73
N GLY A 222 -20.95 0.29 -9.81
CA GLY A 222 -19.73 -0.46 -9.49
C GLY A 222 -18.97 -0.01 -8.24
N ALA A 223 -19.43 1.05 -7.56
CA ALA A 223 -18.84 1.55 -6.32
C ALA A 223 -19.10 0.64 -5.12
N PHE A 224 -18.43 0.94 -4.01
CA PHE A 224 -18.66 0.34 -2.69
C PHE A 224 -18.85 1.43 -1.61
N PRO A 225 -19.57 1.14 -0.52
CA PRO A 225 -19.62 1.99 0.67
C PRO A 225 -18.34 1.83 1.53
N GLN A 226 -18.07 2.79 2.42
CA GLN A 226 -17.01 2.66 3.44
C GLN A 226 -17.42 1.66 4.53
N VAL A 227 -18.70 1.62 4.91
CA VAL A 227 -19.26 0.80 5.99
C VAL A 227 -20.66 0.29 5.60
N TRP A 228 -21.01 -0.94 5.98
CA TRP A 228 -22.36 -1.49 5.78
C TRP A 228 -22.82 -2.37 6.95
N ASP A 229 -24.14 -2.57 7.06
CA ASP A 229 -24.80 -3.48 8.00
C ASP A 229 -25.80 -4.38 7.25
N ASP A 230 -26.66 -5.12 7.97
CA ASP A 230 -27.61 -6.07 7.37
C ASP A 230 -28.71 -5.40 6.51
N ASP A 231 -28.96 -4.10 6.67
CA ASP A 231 -30.08 -3.37 6.04
C ASP A 231 -29.65 -2.53 4.81
N GLN A 232 -28.35 -2.37 4.54
CA GLN A 232 -27.84 -1.49 3.48
C GLN A 232 -27.75 -2.17 2.09
N ASN A 233 -28.79 -1.96 1.26
CA ASN A 233 -28.71 -2.19 -0.19
C ASN A 233 -29.52 -1.16 -1.01
N PRO A 234 -29.15 0.13 -1.00
CA PRO A 234 -29.77 1.11 -1.89
C PRO A 234 -29.30 0.88 -3.34
N THR A 235 -30.23 1.05 -4.30
CA THR A 235 -29.98 0.88 -5.74
C THR A 235 -30.02 2.24 -6.47
N PRO A 236 -29.02 3.12 -6.29
CA PRO A 236 -28.99 4.44 -6.91
C PRO A 236 -28.82 4.38 -8.45
N PRO A 237 -29.24 5.44 -9.17
CA PRO A 237 -29.06 5.53 -10.61
C PRO A 237 -27.58 5.67 -10.99
N ILE A 238 -27.18 5.04 -12.10
CA ILE A 238 -25.82 5.19 -12.64
C ILE A 238 -25.68 6.59 -13.25
N ARG A 239 -24.75 7.39 -12.71
CA ARG A 239 -24.39 8.73 -13.21
C ARG A 239 -22.88 8.83 -13.44
N LYS A 240 -22.45 9.94 -14.05
CA LYS A 240 -21.04 10.38 -14.09
C LYS A 240 -20.81 11.46 -13.04
N ALA A 241 -19.56 11.62 -12.60
CA ALA A 241 -19.18 12.68 -11.69
C ALA A 241 -19.40 14.08 -12.29
N GLU A 242 -19.95 14.99 -11.49
CA GLU A 242 -20.10 16.40 -11.83
C GLU A 242 -19.92 17.31 -10.59
N TYR A 243 -19.55 18.57 -10.84
CA TYR A 243 -19.47 19.57 -9.77
C TYR A 243 -20.86 19.83 -9.16
N PRO A 244 -20.97 19.93 -7.82
CA PRO A 244 -22.23 20.23 -7.16
C PRO A 244 -22.76 21.61 -7.57
N GLN A 245 -24.07 21.68 -7.81
CA GLN A 245 -24.77 22.92 -8.23
C GLN A 245 -25.24 23.78 -7.03
N TYR A 246 -24.81 23.43 -5.81
CA TYR A 246 -25.11 24.07 -4.53
C TYR A 246 -23.84 24.63 -3.88
N ASP A 247 -23.93 25.50 -2.86
CA ASP A 247 -22.72 25.93 -2.13
C ASP A 247 -22.23 24.79 -1.22
N TRP A 248 -21.38 23.95 -1.78
CA TRP A 248 -20.80 22.80 -1.09
C TRP A 248 -20.07 23.15 0.21
N ARG A 249 -19.71 24.41 0.49
CA ARG A 249 -19.07 24.81 1.76
C ARG A 249 -20.06 24.76 2.93
N THR A 250 -21.30 25.19 2.69
CA THR A 250 -22.36 25.34 3.71
C THR A 250 -23.49 24.31 3.58
N GLU A 251 -23.78 23.84 2.37
CA GLU A 251 -24.89 22.94 2.02
C GLU A 251 -24.41 21.51 1.73
N GLY A 252 -25.34 20.59 1.41
CA GLY A 252 -25.01 19.22 0.95
C GLY A 252 -24.34 18.30 1.98
N ARG A 253 -24.43 18.62 3.28
CA ARG A 253 -23.83 17.83 4.37
C ARG A 253 -24.56 16.50 4.57
N ILE A 254 -23.94 15.40 4.18
CA ILE A 254 -24.41 14.04 4.48
C ILE A 254 -23.83 13.59 5.83
N LYS A 255 -24.69 13.18 6.76
CA LYS A 255 -24.26 12.71 8.09
C LYS A 255 -23.53 11.37 8.00
N ASN A 256 -24.12 10.43 7.28
CA ASN A 256 -23.58 9.09 7.05
C ASN A 256 -22.80 9.08 5.72
N TYR A 257 -21.67 9.79 5.66
CA TYR A 257 -20.84 9.79 4.45
C TYR A 257 -20.29 8.38 4.12
N TRP A 258 -20.21 7.50 5.12
CA TRP A 258 -19.72 6.12 4.99
C TRP A 258 -20.70 5.19 4.25
N ASP A 259 -21.99 5.56 4.12
CA ASP A 259 -22.99 4.84 3.30
C ASP A 259 -22.82 5.18 1.79
N MET A 260 -21.97 6.16 1.45
CA MET A 260 -21.83 6.74 0.09
C MET A 260 -20.67 6.10 -0.70
N TYR A 261 -20.50 6.46 -1.98
CA TYR A 261 -19.43 5.89 -2.81
C TYR A 261 -18.05 6.34 -2.31
N THR A 262 -17.19 5.40 -1.90
CA THR A 262 -15.92 5.71 -1.22
C THR A 262 -14.69 5.30 -2.03
N LEU A 263 -13.75 6.23 -2.18
CA LEU A 263 -12.38 5.98 -2.66
C LEU A 263 -11.33 6.13 -1.54
N ASN A 264 -11.64 6.97 -0.53
CA ASN A 264 -10.83 7.28 0.64
C ASN A 264 -10.04 6.11 1.23
N ASP A 265 -8.78 6.37 1.62
CA ASP A 265 -7.88 5.43 2.28
C ASP A 265 -7.80 4.07 1.52
N ASN A 266 -7.66 4.17 0.19
CA ASN A 266 -7.49 3.11 -0.82
C ASN A 266 -8.55 1.99 -0.86
N VAL A 267 -9.81 2.29 -0.52
CA VAL A 267 -10.92 1.32 -0.63
C VAL A 267 -10.94 0.57 -1.99
N PRO A 268 -10.78 1.22 -3.16
CA PRO A 268 -10.79 0.55 -4.46
C PRO A 268 -9.63 -0.44 -4.63
N GLY A 269 -8.40 -0.06 -4.28
CA GLY A 269 -7.22 -0.93 -4.45
C GLY A 269 -7.22 -2.10 -3.48
N TYR A 270 -7.66 -1.89 -2.22
CA TYR A 270 -7.84 -2.98 -1.27
C TYR A 270 -8.90 -3.98 -1.74
N VAL A 271 -10.07 -3.51 -2.18
CA VAL A 271 -11.14 -4.38 -2.72
C VAL A 271 -10.66 -5.13 -3.96
N LEU A 272 -9.96 -4.47 -4.88
CA LEU A 272 -9.40 -5.10 -6.07
C LEU A 272 -8.45 -6.26 -5.72
N ASN A 273 -7.58 -6.09 -4.72
CA ASN A 273 -6.67 -7.14 -4.28
C ASN A 273 -7.42 -8.36 -3.69
N ALA A 274 -8.53 -8.14 -2.99
CA ALA A 274 -9.36 -9.22 -2.45
C ALA A 274 -10.14 -9.97 -3.56
N LEU A 275 -10.75 -9.23 -4.50
CA LEU A 275 -11.48 -9.80 -5.63
C LEU A 275 -10.55 -10.55 -6.61
N GLU A 276 -9.35 -10.02 -6.85
CA GLU A 276 -8.31 -10.69 -7.66
C GLU A 276 -7.94 -12.05 -7.04
N ALA A 277 -7.65 -12.08 -5.74
CA ALA A 277 -7.34 -13.33 -5.05
C ALA A 277 -8.53 -14.31 -5.10
N ALA A 278 -9.77 -13.83 -4.97
CA ALA A 278 -10.96 -14.67 -5.08
C ALA A 278 -11.14 -15.25 -6.49
N ALA A 279 -10.96 -14.44 -7.54
CA ALA A 279 -11.01 -14.89 -8.93
C ALA A 279 -9.93 -15.95 -9.24
N GLN A 280 -8.71 -15.77 -8.72
CA GLN A 280 -7.59 -16.70 -8.90
C GLN A 280 -7.74 -18.01 -8.12
N VAL A 281 -8.50 -18.04 -7.02
CA VAL A 281 -8.61 -19.19 -6.11
C VAL A 281 -9.89 -20.01 -6.31
N TYR A 282 -11.01 -19.38 -6.65
CA TYR A 282 -12.32 -20.04 -6.71
C TYR A 282 -12.90 -20.19 -8.13
N GLU A 283 -12.25 -19.62 -9.16
CA GLU A 283 -12.68 -19.70 -10.58
C GLU A 283 -14.13 -19.24 -10.84
N ASP A 284 -14.64 -18.31 -10.01
CA ASP A 284 -16.00 -17.75 -10.09
C ASP A 284 -16.00 -16.40 -10.83
N ASP A 285 -16.65 -16.35 -12.00
CA ASP A 285 -16.77 -15.18 -12.87
C ASP A 285 -17.34 -13.94 -12.15
N ARG A 286 -18.13 -14.11 -11.08
CA ARG A 286 -18.69 -12.98 -10.30
C ARG A 286 -17.60 -12.03 -9.78
N PHE A 287 -16.42 -12.55 -9.46
CA PHE A 287 -15.30 -11.72 -8.99
C PHE A 287 -14.71 -10.89 -10.13
N MET A 288 -14.55 -11.47 -11.33
CA MET A 288 -14.09 -10.73 -12.51
C MET A 288 -15.11 -9.69 -12.99
N ASP A 289 -16.41 -9.98 -12.90
CA ASP A 289 -17.45 -8.99 -13.18
C ASP A 289 -17.51 -7.87 -12.12
N SER A 290 -17.26 -8.19 -10.84
CA SER A 290 -17.12 -7.17 -9.79
C SER A 290 -15.91 -6.26 -10.02
N ILE A 291 -14.78 -6.81 -10.46
CA ILE A 291 -13.57 -6.07 -10.88
C ILE A 291 -13.87 -5.15 -12.07
N ARG A 292 -14.56 -5.65 -13.10
CA ARG A 292 -14.96 -4.85 -14.27
C ARG A 292 -15.85 -3.67 -13.85
N ARG A 293 -16.87 -3.94 -13.02
CA ARG A 293 -17.76 -2.93 -12.44
C ARG A 293 -16.99 -1.88 -11.63
N LEU A 294 -16.02 -2.28 -10.82
CA LEU A 294 -15.18 -1.34 -10.04
C LEU A 294 -14.36 -0.41 -10.95
N GLY A 295 -13.81 -0.94 -12.04
CA GLY A 295 -13.10 -0.13 -13.04
C GLY A 295 -14.04 0.82 -13.81
N ASP A 296 -15.25 0.37 -14.14
CA ASP A 296 -16.28 1.21 -14.77
C ASP A 296 -16.76 2.32 -13.82
N PHE A 297 -16.88 2.05 -12.51
CA PHE A 297 -17.10 3.09 -11.50
C PHE A 297 -15.99 4.14 -11.51
N LEU A 298 -14.70 3.74 -11.52
CA LEU A 298 -13.60 4.69 -11.54
C LEU A 298 -13.61 5.55 -12.83
N ILE A 299 -13.99 4.98 -13.98
CA ILE A 299 -14.20 5.74 -15.22
C ILE A 299 -15.38 6.74 -15.08
N LEU A 300 -16.47 6.34 -14.42
CA LEU A 300 -17.62 7.22 -14.15
C LEU A 300 -17.30 8.31 -13.11
N ALA A 301 -16.39 8.04 -12.17
CA ALA A 301 -16.03 8.91 -11.06
C ALA A 301 -14.98 9.97 -11.43
N GLN A 302 -14.26 9.84 -12.56
CA GLN A 302 -13.32 10.87 -13.01
C GLN A 302 -14.07 12.19 -13.19
N MET A 303 -13.66 13.21 -12.45
CA MET A 303 -14.30 14.52 -12.49
C MET A 303 -14.13 15.20 -13.87
N PRO A 304 -15.03 16.11 -14.26
CA PRO A 304 -14.91 16.85 -15.51
C PRO A 304 -13.76 17.88 -15.44
N ASP A 305 -13.36 18.39 -16.61
CA ASP A 305 -12.45 19.54 -16.67
C ASP A 305 -13.06 20.74 -15.89
N PRO A 306 -12.26 21.52 -15.14
CA PRO A 306 -10.80 21.59 -15.20
C PRO A 306 -10.02 20.63 -14.27
N GLN A 307 -10.63 19.64 -13.62
CA GLN A 307 -9.95 18.77 -12.64
C GLN A 307 -10.24 17.26 -12.84
N PRO A 308 -9.73 16.61 -13.90
CA PRO A 308 -9.94 15.19 -14.19
C PRO A 308 -9.14 14.21 -13.31
N GLY A 309 -9.15 14.46 -11.98
CA GLY A 309 -8.80 13.49 -10.95
C GLY A 309 -10.06 12.92 -10.27
N TRP A 310 -9.91 12.47 -9.03
CA TRP A 310 -10.97 11.89 -8.21
C TRP A 310 -11.09 12.54 -6.82
N ALA A 311 -12.29 12.49 -6.24
CA ALA A 311 -12.58 12.90 -4.87
C ALA A 311 -12.55 11.70 -3.91
N GLN A 312 -12.43 11.96 -2.60
CA GLN A 312 -12.41 10.93 -1.57
C GLN A 312 -13.74 10.17 -1.44
N GLN A 313 -14.88 10.87 -1.50
CA GLN A 313 -16.22 10.30 -1.44
C GLN A 313 -17.18 11.07 -2.36
N TYR A 314 -18.18 10.37 -2.90
CA TYR A 314 -19.22 10.93 -3.77
C TYR A 314 -20.62 10.49 -3.30
N ASN A 315 -21.61 11.39 -3.38
CA ASN A 315 -23.01 11.03 -3.13
C ASN A 315 -23.58 10.14 -4.26
N TYR A 316 -24.80 9.64 -4.07
CA TYR A 316 -25.50 8.82 -5.08
C TYR A 316 -25.77 9.55 -6.42
N ASP A 317 -25.75 10.89 -6.44
CA ASP A 317 -25.80 11.71 -7.64
C ASP A 317 -24.41 12.01 -8.26
N MET A 318 -23.35 11.40 -7.73
CA MET A 318 -21.95 11.52 -8.16
C MET A 318 -21.34 12.94 -8.00
N ASN A 319 -21.83 13.76 -7.07
CA ASN A 319 -21.09 14.94 -6.62
C ASN A 319 -20.10 14.57 -5.51
N PRO A 320 -18.88 15.15 -5.47
CA PRO A 320 -18.01 15.13 -4.30
C PRO A 320 -18.73 15.66 -3.04
N ILE A 321 -18.50 15.03 -1.88
CA ILE A 321 -19.14 15.39 -0.61
C ILE A 321 -18.13 15.63 0.52
N TRP A 322 -18.64 16.12 1.66
CA TRP A 322 -17.91 16.09 2.92
C TRP A 322 -17.94 14.68 3.52
N ALA A 323 -16.82 14.29 4.12
CA ALA A 323 -16.76 13.17 5.06
C ALA A 323 -16.65 13.67 6.50
N ARG A 324 -15.49 13.47 7.16
CA ARG A 324 -15.25 14.02 8.50
C ARG A 324 -15.24 15.56 8.43
N LYS A 325 -15.39 16.24 9.57
CA LYS A 325 -15.52 17.72 9.65
C LYS A 325 -14.32 18.52 9.08
N PHE A 326 -13.25 17.84 8.69
CA PHE A 326 -12.02 18.39 8.12
C PHE A 326 -11.72 17.86 6.70
N GLU A 327 -12.69 17.20 6.05
CA GLU A 327 -12.56 16.54 4.75
C GLU A 327 -13.60 17.11 3.77
N PRO A 328 -13.23 18.07 2.92
CA PRO A 328 -14.16 18.82 2.09
C PRO A 328 -14.45 18.16 0.72
N PRO A 329 -15.57 18.51 0.08
CA PRO A 329 -15.80 18.34 -1.35
C PRO A 329 -14.65 18.95 -2.14
N ALA A 330 -13.78 18.10 -2.65
CA ALA A 330 -12.54 18.48 -3.33
C ALA A 330 -12.06 17.32 -4.20
N VAL A 331 -11.27 17.62 -5.22
CA VAL A 331 -10.47 16.59 -5.90
C VAL A 331 -9.24 16.34 -5.03
N SER A 332 -8.97 15.08 -4.69
CA SER A 332 -7.83 14.70 -3.84
C SER A 332 -6.57 14.45 -4.66
N GLY A 333 -5.42 14.80 -4.09
CA GLY A 333 -4.12 14.40 -4.65
C GLY A 333 -3.90 12.89 -4.55
N ASP A 334 -4.15 12.27 -3.39
CA ASP A 334 -3.75 10.89 -3.12
C ASP A 334 -4.67 9.87 -3.77
N GLU A 335 -5.98 9.97 -3.52
CA GLU A 335 -6.98 9.08 -4.11
C GLU A 335 -7.04 9.20 -5.65
N THR A 336 -6.51 10.27 -6.25
CA THR A 336 -6.28 10.35 -7.70
C THR A 336 -5.13 9.44 -8.15
N GLN A 337 -4.04 9.33 -7.38
CA GLN A 337 -2.96 8.39 -7.63
C GLN A 337 -3.46 6.94 -7.46
N GLU A 338 -4.21 6.66 -6.40
CA GLU A 338 -4.75 5.33 -6.11
C GLU A 338 -5.80 4.88 -7.14
N ALA A 339 -6.65 5.80 -7.64
CA ALA A 339 -7.57 5.51 -8.73
C ALA A 339 -6.84 5.18 -10.04
N ILE A 340 -5.71 5.86 -10.35
CA ILE A 340 -4.85 5.51 -11.49
C ILE A 340 -4.27 4.10 -11.29
N GLU A 341 -3.64 3.80 -10.15
CA GLU A 341 -3.06 2.48 -9.89
C GLU A 341 -4.08 1.35 -9.97
N THR A 342 -5.28 1.58 -9.42
CA THR A 342 -6.39 0.63 -9.50
C THR A 342 -6.81 0.40 -10.96
N LEU A 343 -6.94 1.46 -11.77
CA LEU A 343 -7.26 1.35 -13.19
C LEU A 343 -6.16 0.63 -14.00
N LEU A 344 -4.88 0.90 -13.74
CA LEU A 344 -3.76 0.19 -14.37
C LEU A 344 -3.76 -1.31 -14.03
N LYS A 345 -4.08 -1.67 -12.78
CA LYS A 345 -4.19 -3.08 -12.36
C LYS A 345 -5.45 -3.76 -12.93
N ILE A 346 -6.57 -3.07 -13.06
CA ILE A 346 -7.75 -3.61 -13.74
C ILE A 346 -7.47 -3.81 -15.24
N HIS A 347 -6.70 -2.95 -15.89
CA HIS A 347 -6.22 -3.20 -17.25
C HIS A 347 -5.38 -4.49 -17.33
N LEU A 348 -4.39 -4.68 -16.45
CA LEU A 348 -3.61 -5.92 -16.38
C LEU A 348 -4.51 -7.18 -16.27
N LEU A 349 -5.49 -7.15 -15.38
CA LEU A 349 -6.38 -8.30 -15.11
C LEU A 349 -7.41 -8.58 -16.22
N THR A 350 -7.72 -7.60 -17.08
CA THR A 350 -8.80 -7.72 -18.08
C THR A 350 -8.34 -7.63 -19.54
N GLY A 351 -7.17 -7.05 -19.79
CA GLY A 351 -6.70 -6.67 -21.13
C GLY A 351 -7.44 -5.48 -21.76
N ASP A 352 -8.47 -4.93 -21.12
CA ASP A 352 -9.34 -3.91 -21.71
C ASP A 352 -8.71 -2.51 -21.64
N LEU A 353 -8.48 -1.89 -22.80
CA LEU A 353 -7.87 -0.57 -22.93
C LEU A 353 -8.76 0.57 -22.38
N LYS A 354 -10.06 0.36 -22.15
CA LYS A 354 -10.94 1.40 -21.61
C LYS A 354 -10.48 1.91 -20.23
N TYR A 355 -9.85 1.05 -19.43
CA TYR A 355 -9.34 1.42 -18.09
C TYR A 355 -8.06 2.27 -18.16
N LEU A 356 -7.30 2.23 -19.27
CA LEU A 356 -6.16 3.13 -19.48
C LEU A 356 -6.59 4.54 -19.93
N ALA A 357 -7.76 4.68 -20.55
CA ALA A 357 -8.22 5.93 -21.17
C ALA A 357 -8.33 7.17 -20.24
N PRO A 358 -8.70 7.05 -18.94
CA PRO A 358 -8.72 8.20 -18.02
C PRO A 358 -7.33 8.74 -17.67
N VAL A 359 -6.30 7.89 -17.71
CA VAL A 359 -5.01 8.10 -17.02
C VAL A 359 -4.23 9.32 -17.52
N PRO A 360 -4.05 9.57 -18.85
CA PRO A 360 -3.28 10.72 -19.32
C PRO A 360 -3.86 12.08 -18.93
N ARG A 361 -5.19 12.18 -18.77
CA ARG A 361 -5.85 13.41 -18.30
C ARG A 361 -5.61 13.62 -16.81
N ALA A 362 -5.58 12.54 -16.03
CA ALA A 362 -5.34 12.56 -14.59
C ALA A 362 -3.87 12.83 -14.24
N LEU A 363 -2.89 12.22 -14.94
CA LEU A 363 -1.47 12.52 -14.73
C LEU A 363 -1.15 13.98 -15.04
N LYS A 364 -1.62 14.49 -16.19
CA LYS A 364 -1.55 15.91 -16.53
C LYS A 364 -2.35 16.82 -15.58
N TYR A 365 -3.27 16.27 -14.79
CA TYR A 365 -3.93 16.99 -13.70
C TYR A 365 -3.05 17.05 -12.45
N LEU A 366 -2.38 15.96 -12.07
CA LEU A 366 -1.42 15.95 -10.97
C LEU A 366 -0.22 16.88 -11.25
N GLU A 367 0.38 16.83 -12.45
CA GLU A 367 1.49 17.70 -12.88
C GLU A 367 1.21 19.19 -12.62
N ARG A 368 0.04 19.68 -13.03
CA ARG A 368 -0.35 21.10 -12.86
C ARG A 368 -0.83 21.45 -11.44
N SER A 369 -0.84 20.46 -10.55
CA SER A 369 -1.32 20.56 -9.17
C SER A 369 -0.18 20.39 -8.15
N GLU A 370 1.02 20.01 -8.59
CA GLU A 370 2.21 19.92 -7.75
C GLU A 370 2.47 21.24 -7.00
N LEU A 371 2.79 21.09 -5.72
CA LEU A 371 3.19 22.18 -4.84
C LEU A 371 4.67 22.53 -5.07
N PRO A 372 5.13 23.73 -4.66
CA PRO A 372 6.53 24.15 -4.84
C PRO A 372 7.60 23.27 -4.16
N ASP A 373 7.19 22.31 -3.32
CA ASP A 373 8.02 21.32 -2.65
C ASP A 373 7.95 19.91 -3.28
N GLY A 374 7.36 19.76 -4.48
CA GLY A 374 7.26 18.48 -5.20
C GLY A 374 6.24 17.49 -4.61
N ARG A 375 5.30 18.00 -3.80
CA ARG A 375 4.22 17.22 -3.20
C ARG A 375 2.86 17.58 -3.80
N LEU A 376 1.87 16.73 -3.55
CA LEU A 376 0.46 17.04 -3.81
C LEU A 376 -0.22 17.44 -2.50
N ALA A 377 -1.17 18.38 -2.54
CA ALA A 377 -2.09 18.61 -1.43
C ALA A 377 -3.12 17.48 -1.37
N ARG A 378 -3.61 17.12 -0.18
CA ARG A 378 -4.70 16.11 -0.09
C ARG A 378 -6.05 16.65 -0.58
N TYR A 379 -6.22 17.97 -0.73
CA TYR A 379 -7.43 18.55 -1.33
C TYR A 379 -7.10 19.71 -2.27
N TYR A 380 -7.82 19.76 -3.39
CA TYR A 380 -7.85 20.89 -4.32
C TYR A 380 -9.29 21.39 -4.46
N GLU A 381 -9.46 22.70 -4.24
CA GLU A 381 -10.75 23.38 -4.33
C GLU A 381 -11.42 23.14 -5.70
N LEU A 382 -12.71 22.76 -5.64
CA LEU A 382 -13.51 22.46 -6.82
C LEU A 382 -13.53 23.64 -7.80
N GLN A 383 -13.34 23.34 -9.08
CA GLN A 383 -13.26 24.25 -10.23
C GLN A 383 -12.02 25.17 -10.26
N THR A 384 -11.49 25.62 -9.12
CA THR A 384 -10.36 26.58 -9.08
C THR A 384 -8.99 25.91 -9.11
N ASN A 385 -8.91 24.63 -8.74
CA ASN A 385 -7.68 23.87 -8.52
C ASN A 385 -6.69 24.48 -7.52
N ARG A 386 -7.17 25.27 -6.57
CA ARG A 386 -6.33 25.85 -5.52
C ARG A 386 -6.14 24.83 -4.39
N PRO A 387 -4.92 24.59 -3.89
CA PRO A 387 -4.69 23.76 -2.71
C PRO A 387 -5.57 24.22 -1.55
N LEU A 388 -6.28 23.27 -0.95
CA LEU A 388 -7.31 23.50 0.05
C LEU A 388 -6.98 22.72 1.32
N TYR A 389 -7.13 23.38 2.47
CA TYR A 389 -6.77 22.81 3.76
C TYR A 389 -7.80 23.21 4.83
N MET A 390 -7.58 22.75 6.06
CA MET A 390 -8.29 23.24 7.24
C MET A 390 -7.31 23.88 8.22
N GLU A 391 -7.70 25.01 8.81
CA GLU A 391 -7.20 25.42 10.12
C GLU A 391 -8.05 24.77 11.24
N ARG A 392 -7.51 24.67 12.46
CA ARG A 392 -8.25 24.19 13.65
C ARG A 392 -8.16 25.19 14.81
N SER A 393 -9.31 25.53 15.37
CA SER A 393 -9.44 26.38 16.57
C SER A 393 -10.31 25.69 17.62
N GLY A 394 -9.67 25.10 18.63
CA GLY A 394 -10.34 24.17 19.55
C GLY A 394 -10.84 22.94 18.77
N ASP A 395 -12.15 22.69 18.79
CA ASP A 395 -12.78 21.63 17.98
C ASP A 395 -13.46 22.10 16.69
N ARG A 396 -13.40 23.41 16.39
CA ARG A 396 -13.84 23.96 15.11
C ARG A 396 -12.74 23.83 14.07
N TYR A 397 -13.15 23.59 12.84
CA TYR A 397 -12.30 23.57 11.66
C TYR A 397 -12.86 24.59 10.66
N SER A 398 -11.98 25.31 9.97
CA SER A 398 -12.34 26.31 8.96
C SER A 398 -11.57 26.00 7.67
N LEU A 399 -12.21 26.16 6.52
CA LEU A 399 -11.54 26.08 5.22
C LEU A 399 -10.48 27.19 5.11
N THR A 400 -9.27 26.83 4.67
CA THR A 400 -8.18 27.77 4.41
C THR A 400 -7.36 27.36 3.18
N TYR A 401 -6.60 28.31 2.65
CA TYR A 401 -5.57 28.08 1.62
C TYR A 401 -4.15 28.29 2.17
N ASP A 402 -4.05 28.59 3.47
CA ASP A 402 -2.81 28.81 4.21
C ASP A 402 -2.35 27.48 4.84
N ASP A 403 -1.12 27.05 4.54
CA ASP A 403 -0.53 25.80 5.02
C ASP A 403 0.43 25.97 6.21
N THR A 404 0.50 27.16 6.81
CA THR A 404 1.42 27.45 7.93
C THR A 404 0.93 26.95 9.29
N ASN A 405 -0.37 26.69 9.47
CA ASN A 405 -0.98 26.28 10.75
C ASN A 405 -1.93 25.08 10.59
N LEU A 406 -1.44 24.01 9.96
CA LEU A 406 -2.23 22.83 9.66
C LEU A 406 -2.33 21.83 10.85
N PRO A 407 -3.48 21.17 11.06
CA PRO A 407 -3.66 20.22 12.15
C PRO A 407 -2.74 18.98 12.05
N ASP A 408 -1.89 18.80 13.07
CA ASP A 408 -0.81 17.79 13.17
C ASP A 408 -1.26 16.33 12.94
N HIS A 409 -2.47 16.00 13.39
CA HIS A 409 -3.04 14.65 13.34
C HIS A 409 -3.54 14.23 11.95
N TYR A 410 -3.47 15.07 10.91
CA TYR A 410 -3.92 14.74 9.56
C TYR A 410 -2.85 14.95 8.46
N GLY A 411 -2.91 14.13 7.41
CA GLY A 411 -1.98 14.18 6.28
C GLY A 411 -2.44 15.15 5.20
N TRP A 412 -1.99 16.40 5.26
CA TRP A 412 -2.42 17.47 4.34
C TRP A 412 -1.68 17.53 3.00
N LYS A 413 -0.52 16.86 2.91
CA LYS A 413 0.31 16.77 1.70
C LYS A 413 0.84 15.34 1.56
N THR A 414 0.77 14.79 0.35
CA THR A 414 1.26 13.45 -0.01
C THR A 414 2.43 13.54 -1.00
N GLU A 415 3.13 12.44 -1.20
CA GLU A 415 4.22 12.31 -2.19
C GLU A 415 3.66 12.23 -3.62
N ALA A 416 4.29 12.94 -4.55
CA ALA A 416 3.92 12.93 -5.97
C ALA A 416 4.62 11.77 -6.69
N ARG A 417 3.88 10.69 -6.93
CA ARG A 417 4.35 9.46 -7.61
C ARG A 417 4.14 9.52 -9.13
N ILE A 418 3.98 10.72 -9.69
CA ILE A 418 3.51 10.96 -11.07
C ILE A 418 4.39 10.24 -12.11
N THR A 419 5.72 10.32 -11.99
CA THR A 419 6.65 9.63 -12.89
C THR A 419 6.49 8.10 -12.84
N GLU A 420 6.35 7.53 -11.63
CA GLU A 420 6.14 6.08 -11.46
C GLU A 420 4.83 5.62 -12.14
N LEU A 421 3.77 6.43 -12.04
CA LEU A 421 2.49 6.15 -12.67
C LEU A 421 2.51 6.34 -14.19
N GLN A 422 3.26 7.32 -14.69
CA GLN A 422 3.49 7.53 -16.13
C GLN A 422 4.29 6.37 -16.72
N ASP A 423 5.39 5.95 -16.09
CA ASP A 423 6.21 4.81 -16.51
C ASP A 423 5.40 3.51 -16.53
N LYS A 424 4.59 3.25 -15.48
CA LYS A 424 3.63 2.12 -15.44
C LYS A 424 2.63 2.20 -16.59
N TYR A 425 2.03 3.37 -16.84
CA TYR A 425 1.05 3.56 -17.91
C TYR A 425 1.65 3.35 -19.31
N GLU A 426 2.80 3.94 -19.60
CA GLU A 426 3.48 3.79 -20.90
C GLU A 426 3.93 2.34 -21.13
N GLY A 427 4.49 1.68 -20.10
CA GLY A 427 4.87 0.28 -20.16
C GLY A 427 3.71 -0.66 -20.48
N LEU A 428 2.51 -0.39 -19.95
CA LEU A 428 1.30 -1.15 -20.26
C LEU A 428 0.77 -0.84 -21.67
N LEU A 429 0.80 0.44 -22.08
CA LEU A 429 0.35 0.87 -23.40
C LEU A 429 1.21 0.29 -24.53
N GLU A 430 2.53 0.16 -24.36
CA GLU A 430 3.39 -0.52 -25.33
C GLU A 430 3.16 -2.05 -25.34
N GLN A 431 2.97 -2.68 -24.18
CA GLN A 431 2.64 -4.11 -24.12
C GLN A 431 1.34 -4.44 -24.88
N ALA A 432 0.30 -3.61 -24.73
CA ALA A 432 -0.98 -3.77 -25.41
C ALA A 432 -0.92 -3.52 -26.93
N LYS A 433 0.11 -2.84 -27.44
CA LYS A 433 0.37 -2.74 -28.89
C LYS A 433 1.07 -3.99 -29.44
N ILE A 434 1.78 -4.73 -28.60
CA ILE A 434 2.65 -5.86 -28.99
C ILE A 434 1.94 -7.21 -28.82
N ARG A 435 1.00 -7.35 -27.88
CA ARG A 435 0.29 -8.61 -27.59
C ARG A 435 -1.22 -8.48 -27.80
N ALA A 436 -1.83 -9.51 -28.40
CA ALA A 436 -3.27 -9.63 -28.64
C ALA A 436 -4.00 -10.49 -27.59
N SER A 437 -3.35 -10.79 -26.47
CA SER A 437 -3.88 -11.58 -25.35
C SER A 437 -3.66 -10.81 -24.04
N PRO A 438 -4.48 -11.01 -22.99
CA PRO A 438 -4.24 -10.42 -21.68
C PRO A 438 -2.83 -10.78 -21.18
N PRO A 439 -2.14 -9.85 -20.49
CA PRO A 439 -0.89 -10.18 -19.83
C PRO A 439 -1.17 -11.21 -18.72
N GLN A 440 -0.26 -12.17 -18.53
CA GLN A 440 -0.18 -12.80 -17.21
C GLN A 440 0.28 -11.72 -16.23
N VAL A 441 -0.22 -11.77 -15.00
CA VAL A 441 0.35 -10.99 -13.90
C VAL A 441 1.67 -11.66 -13.49
N ASP A 442 2.67 -11.51 -14.37
CA ASP A 442 4.07 -11.53 -13.94
C ASP A 442 4.20 -10.35 -12.99
N ASP A 443 4.09 -10.65 -11.69
CA ASP A 443 4.54 -9.76 -10.63
C ASP A 443 6.02 -9.45 -10.94
N ALA A 444 6.27 -8.29 -11.55
CA ALA A 444 7.60 -7.80 -11.90
C ALA A 444 8.31 -7.33 -10.63
N ALA A 445 8.40 -8.26 -9.67
CA ALA A 445 9.04 -8.10 -8.38
C ALA A 445 10.48 -7.70 -8.64
N SER A 446 10.76 -6.42 -8.36
CA SER A 446 12.10 -5.85 -8.39
C SER A 446 13.07 -6.84 -7.74
N THR A 447 14.12 -7.20 -8.48
CA THR A 447 15.09 -8.22 -8.07
C THR A 447 15.66 -7.82 -6.73
N VAL A 448 15.40 -8.62 -5.68
CA VAL A 448 15.75 -8.27 -4.31
C VAL A 448 17.28 -8.27 -4.21
N PRO A 449 17.95 -7.13 -3.97
CA PRO A 449 19.41 -7.09 -4.01
C PRO A 449 20.00 -7.94 -2.89
N SER A 450 21.03 -8.74 -3.17
CA SER A 450 21.72 -9.53 -2.14
C SER A 450 22.23 -8.66 -0.97
N ALA A 451 22.57 -7.40 -1.23
CA ALA A 451 22.96 -6.42 -0.21
C ALA A 451 21.81 -6.01 0.74
N GLU A 452 20.55 -6.03 0.27
CA GLU A 452 19.37 -5.88 1.14
C GLU A 452 19.16 -7.13 1.98
N VAL A 453 19.28 -8.32 1.40
CA VAL A 453 19.22 -9.58 2.15
C VAL A 453 20.26 -9.61 3.25
N GLU A 454 21.53 -9.34 2.94
CA GLU A 454 22.60 -9.25 3.94
C GLU A 454 22.30 -8.24 5.06
N ARG A 455 21.68 -7.10 4.75
CA ARG A 455 21.23 -6.12 5.74
C ARG A 455 20.18 -6.75 6.65
N LEU A 456 19.12 -7.32 6.08
CA LEU A 456 18.04 -7.99 6.81
C LEU A 456 18.51 -9.19 7.66
N LEU A 457 19.59 -9.88 7.29
CA LEU A 457 20.20 -10.94 8.10
C LEU A 457 21.06 -10.40 9.27
N ARG A 458 21.61 -9.18 9.15
CA ARG A 458 22.41 -8.50 10.20
C ARG A 458 21.55 -7.68 11.16
N ASP A 459 20.36 -7.25 10.74
CA ASP A 459 19.46 -6.36 11.50
C ASP A 459 18.65 -7.09 12.61
N LEU A 460 18.91 -8.37 12.90
CA LEU A 460 18.30 -9.08 14.02
C LEU A 460 19.08 -8.83 15.31
N ASP A 461 18.38 -8.57 16.41
CA ASP A 461 18.97 -8.53 17.74
C ASP A 461 19.25 -9.93 18.34
N ASP A 462 19.80 -9.96 19.55
CA ASP A 462 20.13 -11.17 20.31
C ASP A 462 18.91 -12.05 20.64
N GLN A 463 17.70 -11.50 20.53
CA GLN A 463 16.44 -12.22 20.70
C GLN A 463 15.81 -12.65 19.36
N ASN A 464 16.52 -12.42 18.25
CA ASN A 464 16.12 -12.71 16.87
C ASN A 464 14.97 -11.81 16.37
N ARG A 465 15.02 -10.51 16.68
CA ARG A 465 13.97 -9.54 16.32
C ARG A 465 14.52 -8.43 15.44
N TRP A 466 13.77 -8.06 14.40
CA TRP A 466 13.96 -6.77 13.73
C TRP A 466 13.34 -5.68 14.61
N VAL A 467 14.21 -4.86 15.20
CA VAL A 467 13.83 -3.78 16.13
C VAL A 467 13.79 -2.45 15.39
N SER A 468 12.72 -1.69 15.59
CA SER A 468 12.58 -0.30 15.12
C SER A 468 12.98 0.68 16.22
N GLU A 469 13.43 1.88 15.84
CA GLU A 469 13.70 2.98 16.76
C GLU A 469 12.94 4.22 16.28
N PHE A 470 12.21 4.87 17.19
CA PHE A 470 11.34 6.00 16.84
C PHE A 470 12.16 7.26 16.63
N THR A 471 12.09 7.84 15.43
CA THR A 471 12.87 9.01 14.99
C THR A 471 12.09 10.33 15.03
N GLY A 472 10.77 10.27 15.25
CA GLY A 472 9.86 11.42 15.20
C GLY A 472 8.85 11.36 14.07
N GLU A 473 8.81 10.25 13.32
CA GLU A 473 7.87 9.98 12.24
C GLU A 473 6.40 9.87 12.70
N ARG A 474 5.45 9.86 11.74
CA ARG A 474 4.05 9.54 12.03
C ARG A 474 3.86 8.02 11.99
N LEU A 475 3.58 7.41 13.13
CA LEU A 475 3.23 5.99 13.19
C LEU A 475 1.75 5.73 12.87
N VAL A 476 1.48 4.57 12.24
CA VAL A 476 0.12 4.01 12.08
C VAL A 476 -0.50 3.82 13.47
N GLY A 477 -1.81 4.13 13.59
CA GLY A 477 -2.50 4.20 14.88
C GLY A 477 -2.25 5.48 15.69
N GLN A 478 -1.52 6.46 15.13
CA GLN A 478 -1.17 7.75 15.75
C GLN A 478 -0.37 7.63 17.06
N LEU A 479 0.35 6.51 17.24
CA LEU A 479 1.22 6.28 18.39
C LEU A 479 2.31 7.36 18.46
N LYS A 480 2.43 8.05 19.60
CA LYS A 480 3.49 9.03 19.90
C LYS A 480 4.41 8.44 20.97
N LEU A 481 5.70 8.30 20.68
CA LEU A 481 6.74 7.82 21.59
C LEU A 481 7.81 8.91 21.82
N PRO A 482 8.64 8.81 22.87
CA PRO A 482 9.90 9.57 22.94
C PRO A 482 10.84 9.19 21.78
N VAL A 483 11.53 10.16 21.18
CA VAL A 483 12.56 9.89 20.16
C VAL A 483 13.69 9.03 20.76
N GLY A 484 14.16 8.04 20.02
CA GLY A 484 15.08 7.00 20.50
C GLY A 484 14.40 5.81 21.20
N THR A 485 13.07 5.80 21.33
CA THR A 485 12.35 4.63 21.88
C THR A 485 12.40 3.48 20.90
N LYS A 486 12.84 2.30 21.37
CA LYS A 486 12.85 1.07 20.58
C LYS A 486 11.55 0.29 20.72
N TYR A 487 11.05 -0.23 19.60
CA TYR A 487 9.77 -0.92 19.49
C TYR A 487 9.83 -2.05 18.46
N LEU A 488 8.87 -2.97 18.50
CA LEU A 488 8.63 -3.92 17.40
C LEU A 488 7.48 -3.40 16.54
N SER A 489 7.61 -3.48 15.22
CA SER A 489 6.59 -3.12 14.25
C SER A 489 6.18 -4.32 13.41
N SER A 490 4.87 -4.57 13.31
CA SER A 490 4.31 -5.64 12.48
C SER A 490 4.50 -5.36 10.97
N ASP A 491 4.62 -4.09 10.54
CA ASP A 491 5.06 -3.77 9.17
C ASP A 491 6.48 -4.30 8.95
N VAL A 492 7.42 -3.89 9.81
CA VAL A 492 8.85 -4.19 9.63
C VAL A 492 9.08 -5.70 9.64
N PHE A 493 8.41 -6.42 10.54
CA PHE A 493 8.41 -7.88 10.53
C PHE A 493 7.89 -8.46 9.20
N SER A 494 6.69 -8.05 8.80
CA SER A 494 6.01 -8.61 7.61
C SER A 494 6.76 -8.32 6.33
N ARG A 495 7.25 -7.09 6.17
CA ARG A 495 8.05 -6.62 5.03
C ARG A 495 9.40 -7.32 4.95
N ASN A 496 10.11 -7.46 6.07
CA ASN A 496 11.41 -8.14 6.08
C ASN A 496 11.25 -9.64 5.76
N LEU A 497 10.28 -10.32 6.38
CA LEU A 497 9.98 -11.74 6.10
C LEU A 497 9.56 -11.96 4.63
N THR A 498 8.72 -11.08 4.08
CA THR A 498 8.27 -11.15 2.68
C THR A 498 9.41 -10.88 1.69
N THR A 499 10.33 -9.95 1.99
CA THR A 499 11.50 -9.67 1.14
C THR A 499 12.49 -10.84 1.12
N LEU A 500 12.78 -11.47 2.28
CA LEU A 500 13.58 -12.69 2.32
C LEU A 500 12.92 -13.85 1.56
N SER A 501 11.59 -13.99 1.67
CA SER A 501 10.80 -14.99 0.94
C SER A 501 10.88 -14.81 -0.57
N ARG A 502 10.73 -13.57 -1.08
CA ARG A 502 10.87 -13.25 -2.50
C ARG A 502 12.28 -13.54 -3.02
N TYR A 503 13.33 -13.26 -2.25
CA TYR A 503 14.70 -13.58 -2.65
C TYR A 503 14.94 -15.10 -2.79
N LEU A 504 14.43 -15.91 -1.87
CA LEU A 504 14.49 -17.37 -1.97
C LEU A 504 13.77 -17.88 -3.24
N GLN A 505 12.59 -17.32 -3.56
CA GLN A 505 11.86 -17.66 -4.79
C GLN A 505 12.63 -17.24 -6.06
N GLN A 506 13.22 -16.04 -6.08
CA GLN A 506 14.07 -15.56 -7.18
C GLN A 506 15.32 -16.46 -7.38
N LYS A 507 15.93 -16.95 -6.29
CA LYS A 507 17.03 -17.92 -6.35
C LYS A 507 16.57 -19.27 -6.94
N GLN A 508 15.48 -19.83 -6.43
CA GLN A 508 14.92 -21.09 -6.92
C GLN A 508 14.49 -21.03 -8.40
N ALA A 509 13.94 -19.90 -8.86
CA ALA A 509 13.61 -19.69 -10.27
C ALA A 509 14.88 -19.62 -11.14
N SER A 510 15.92 -18.94 -10.66
CA SER A 510 17.23 -18.86 -11.33
C SER A 510 17.92 -20.23 -11.43
N GLU A 511 17.78 -21.08 -10.41
CA GLU A 511 18.32 -22.44 -10.38
C GLU A 511 17.55 -23.42 -11.30
N ARG A 512 16.23 -23.23 -11.48
CA ARG A 512 15.42 -24.01 -12.45
C ARG A 512 15.66 -23.62 -13.93
N THR A 513 16.34 -22.51 -14.17
CA THR A 513 16.59 -21.95 -15.52
C THR A 513 18.04 -22.19 -15.98
N ARG A 514 18.81 -22.98 -15.23
CA ARG A 514 20.21 -23.37 -15.49
C ARG A 514 20.32 -24.88 -15.75
#